data_AF-A0A9D9CAL3-F1
#
_entry.id   AF-A0A9D9CAL3-F1
#
_cell.length_a   1.000
_cell.length_b   1.000
_cell.length_c   1.000
_cell.angle_alpha   90.00
_cell.angle_beta   90.00
_cell.angle_gamma   90.00
#
_symmetry.space_group_name_H-M   'P 1'
#
loop_
_entity.id
_entity.type
_entity.pdbx_description
1 polymer ?
#
loop_
_entity_poly.entity_id
_entity_poly.type
_entity_poly.pdbx_seq_one_letter_code
_entity_poly.pdbx_strand_id
1 'polypeptide(L)'
;QQYWKDQIGTWYGMFLHEAQYLEPVMRDLEAFLESSQKNVNGKVIIELHPHYYTLVGVESDYDLMKTDFGEYGEVNKAWDADDMKGFVKIMGNQMKIHQSVQNRVAKSKEQ
;
A
#
# COMPACT_ATOMS: atom_id res chain seq x y z
N GLN A 1 -1.08 3.98 3.10
CA GLN A 1 -2.53 4.28 3.22
C GLN A 1 -3.38 3.17 2.60
N GLN A 2 -3.15 2.80 1.31
CA GLN A 2 -3.91 1.76 0.61
C GLN A 2 -4.01 0.43 1.38
N TYR A 3 -2.89 -0.10 1.87
CA TYR A 3 -2.86 -1.35 2.66
C TYR A 3 -3.89 -1.39 3.81
N TRP A 4 -3.97 -0.32 4.60
CA TRP A 4 -4.92 -0.25 5.72
C TRP A 4 -6.36 -0.06 5.24
N LYS A 5 -6.56 0.72 4.17
CA LYS A 5 -7.87 0.90 3.54
C LYS A 5 -8.43 -0.43 3.03
N ASP A 6 -7.61 -1.31 2.47
CA ASP A 6 -8.06 -2.63 2.00
C ASP A 6 -8.50 -3.53 3.16
N GLN A 7 -7.73 -3.54 4.27
CA GLN A 7 -8.11 -4.30 5.47
C GLN A 7 -9.40 -3.79 6.10
N ILE A 8 -9.50 -2.47 6.29
CA ILE A 8 -10.70 -1.82 6.85
C ILE A 8 -11.91 -2.06 5.94
N GLY A 9 -11.76 -1.93 4.63
CA GLY A 9 -12.85 -2.19 3.68
C GLY A 9 -13.36 -3.62 3.73
N THR A 10 -12.44 -4.59 3.86
CA THR A 10 -12.79 -6.01 4.04
C THR A 10 -13.61 -6.22 5.32
N TRP A 11 -13.16 -5.66 6.44
CA TRP A 11 -13.87 -5.79 7.72
C TRP A 11 -15.22 -5.08 7.69
N TYR A 12 -15.28 -3.86 7.17
CA TYR A 12 -16.53 -3.11 7.04
C TYR A 12 -17.58 -3.90 6.24
N GLY A 13 -17.17 -4.54 5.13
CA GLY A 13 -18.04 -5.42 4.35
C GLY A 13 -18.53 -6.66 5.14
N MET A 14 -17.67 -7.27 5.94
CA MET A 14 -18.02 -8.40 6.81
C MET A 14 -19.04 -8.02 7.87
N PHE A 15 -18.83 -6.91 8.60
CA PHE A 15 -19.77 -6.41 9.61
C PHE A 15 -21.13 -6.09 8.99
N LEU A 16 -21.15 -5.50 7.80
CA LEU A 16 -22.39 -5.23 7.07
C LEU A 16 -23.11 -6.55 6.70
N HIS A 17 -22.37 -7.54 6.20
CA HIS A 17 -22.90 -8.85 5.85
C HIS A 17 -23.48 -9.60 7.08
N GLU A 18 -22.85 -9.48 8.24
CA GLU A 18 -23.30 -10.08 9.51
C GLU A 18 -24.38 -9.26 10.23
N ALA A 19 -24.95 -8.24 9.57
CA ALA A 19 -25.97 -7.34 10.11
C ALA A 19 -25.56 -6.56 11.37
N GLN A 20 -24.25 -6.32 11.54
CA GLN A 20 -23.67 -5.57 12.65
C GLN A 20 -23.46 -4.07 12.32
N TYR A 21 -24.31 -3.50 11.46
CA TYR A 21 -24.16 -2.12 10.97
C TYR A 21 -24.19 -1.04 12.07
N LEU A 22 -24.91 -1.32 13.17
CA LEU A 22 -25.09 -0.40 14.29
C LEU A 22 -23.97 -0.48 15.34
N GLU A 23 -22.99 -1.37 15.16
CA GLU A 23 -21.82 -1.41 16.04
C GLU A 23 -21.06 -0.08 16.00
N PRO A 24 -20.64 0.49 17.14
CA PRO A 24 -19.96 1.79 17.19
C PRO A 24 -18.73 1.86 16.28
N VAL A 25 -17.99 0.76 16.17
CA VAL A 25 -16.79 0.65 15.34
C VAL A 25 -17.09 0.98 13.87
N MET A 26 -18.31 0.73 13.37
CA MET A 26 -18.68 1.04 11.99
C MET A 26 -18.56 2.53 11.68
N ARG A 27 -18.90 3.41 12.64
CA ARG A 27 -18.76 4.87 12.46
C ARG A 27 -17.29 5.29 12.42
N ASP A 28 -16.45 4.66 13.23
CA ASP A 28 -15.01 4.92 13.25
C ASP A 28 -14.34 4.49 11.93
N LEU A 29 -14.74 3.32 11.40
CA LEU A 29 -14.27 2.84 10.10
C LEU A 29 -14.71 3.77 8.97
N GLU A 30 -15.96 4.25 8.98
CA GLU A 30 -16.47 5.21 7.99
C GLU A 30 -15.71 6.54 8.03
N ALA A 31 -15.41 7.06 9.21
CA ALA A 31 -14.61 8.28 9.34
C ALA A 31 -13.21 8.11 8.72
N PHE A 32 -12.59 6.94 8.89
CA PHE A 32 -11.34 6.62 8.18
C PHE A 32 -11.55 6.53 6.67
N LEU A 33 -12.60 5.84 6.21
CA LEU A 33 -12.89 5.67 4.79
C LEU A 33 -13.16 7.01 4.11
N GLU A 34 -13.94 7.89 4.73
CA GLU A 34 -14.22 9.26 4.25
C GLU A 34 -12.93 10.08 4.17
N SER A 35 -12.11 10.06 5.23
CA SER A 35 -10.80 10.72 5.20
C SER A 35 -9.89 10.18 4.09
N SER A 36 -9.95 8.88 3.82
CA SER A 36 -9.17 8.26 2.74
C SER A 36 -9.63 8.64 1.33
N GLN A 37 -10.87 9.15 1.16
CA GLN A 37 -11.38 9.60 -0.14
C GLN A 37 -11.02 11.04 -0.50
N LYS A 38 -10.42 11.82 0.41
CA LYS A 38 -10.18 13.28 0.19
C LYS A 38 -9.53 13.64 -1.14
N ASN A 39 -8.59 12.82 -1.60
CA ASN A 39 -7.87 13.03 -2.86
C ASN A 39 -8.23 11.98 -3.93
N VAL A 40 -9.26 11.16 -3.70
CA VAL A 40 -9.75 10.19 -4.68
C VAL A 40 -10.74 10.90 -5.59
N ASN A 41 -10.19 11.70 -6.52
CA ASN A 41 -10.96 12.50 -7.47
C ASN A 41 -10.28 12.44 -8.85
N GLY A 42 -11.07 12.31 -9.91
CA GLY A 42 -10.58 12.25 -11.28
C GLY A 42 -11.62 11.66 -12.22
N LYS A 43 -11.18 11.35 -13.44
CA LYS A 43 -11.97 10.66 -14.45
C LYS A 43 -11.38 9.28 -14.69
N VAL A 44 -12.25 8.27 -14.74
CA VAL A 44 -11.90 6.91 -15.15
C VAL A 44 -12.50 6.70 -16.54
N ILE A 45 -11.65 6.39 -17.52
CA ILE A 45 -12.05 6.15 -18.89
C ILE A 45 -12.17 4.65 -19.07
N ILE A 46 -13.38 4.19 -19.35
CA ILE A 46 -13.70 2.78 -19.58
C ILE A 46 -14.31 2.58 -20.95
N GLU A 47 -13.96 1.47 -21.58
CA GLU A 47 -14.62 0.97 -22.78
C GLU A 47 -15.56 -0.16 -22.39
N LEU A 48 -16.83 -0.06 -22.80
CA LEU A 48 -17.87 -1.03 -22.47
C LEU A 48 -18.09 -1.99 -23.63
N HIS A 49 -18.11 -3.27 -23.32
CA HIS A 49 -18.38 -4.36 -24.26
C HIS A 49 -19.52 -5.24 -23.74
N PRO A 50 -20.18 -6.06 -24.58
CA PRO A 50 -21.09 -7.07 -24.07
C PRO A 50 -20.38 -7.97 -23.05
N HIS A 51 -20.91 -8.01 -21.82
CA HIS A 51 -20.46 -8.83 -20.68
C HIS A 51 -19.15 -8.41 -19.98
N TYR A 52 -18.41 -7.41 -20.45
CA TYR A 52 -17.20 -6.94 -19.77
C TYR A 52 -16.89 -5.46 -20.06
N TYR A 53 -15.92 -4.91 -19.33
CA TYR A 53 -15.38 -3.58 -19.57
C TYR A 53 -13.85 -3.64 -19.59
N THR A 54 -13.24 -2.67 -20.26
CA THR A 54 -11.78 -2.47 -20.27
C THR A 54 -11.45 -1.11 -19.69
N LEU A 55 -10.51 -1.05 -18.75
CA LEU A 55 -9.96 0.20 -18.25
C LEU A 55 -9.00 0.77 -19.30
N VAL A 56 -9.35 1.93 -19.86
CA VAL A 56 -8.55 2.61 -20.89
C VAL A 56 -7.52 3.54 -20.25
N GLY A 57 -7.92 4.24 -19.19
CA GLY A 57 -7.04 5.19 -18.50
C GLY A 57 -7.70 5.90 -17.33
N VAL A 58 -6.90 6.68 -16.62
CA VAL A 58 -7.34 7.51 -15.49
C VAL A 58 -6.70 8.89 -15.64
N GLU A 59 -7.46 9.94 -15.35
CA GLU A 59 -7.00 11.32 -15.32
C GLU A 59 -7.32 11.92 -13.95
N SER A 60 -6.31 12.44 -13.25
CA SER A 60 -6.49 13.11 -11.96
C SER A 60 -5.45 14.20 -11.75
N ASP A 61 -5.88 15.32 -11.16
CA ASP A 61 -4.97 16.37 -10.68
C ASP A 61 -4.15 15.92 -9.45
N TYR A 62 -4.58 14.84 -8.79
CA TYR A 62 -3.91 14.22 -7.64
C TYR A 62 -3.24 12.88 -8.01
N ASP A 63 -2.95 12.65 -9.29
CA ASP A 63 -2.29 11.43 -9.74
C ASP A 63 -0.86 11.33 -9.18
N LEU A 64 -0.64 10.32 -8.32
CA LEU A 64 0.66 10.05 -7.70
C LEU A 64 1.66 9.37 -8.66
N MET A 65 1.20 8.88 -9.81
CA MET A 65 2.05 8.28 -10.85
C MET A 65 2.54 9.30 -11.86
N LYS A 66 1.78 10.40 -12.04
CA LYS A 66 2.15 11.50 -12.93
C LYS A 66 3.29 12.29 -12.28
N THR A 67 4.51 11.98 -12.68
CA THR A 67 5.70 12.62 -12.09
C THR A 67 6.40 13.49 -13.12
N ASP A 68 6.45 14.80 -12.85
CA ASP A 68 7.49 15.70 -13.38
C ASP A 68 8.91 15.29 -12.93
N PHE A 69 9.00 14.29 -12.03
CA PHE A 69 10.20 13.85 -11.32
C PHE A 69 10.78 12.50 -11.78
N GLY A 70 10.11 11.76 -12.67
CA GLY A 70 10.46 10.36 -12.90
C GLY A 70 9.99 9.82 -14.24
N GLU A 71 10.58 10.30 -15.33
CA GLU A 71 10.57 9.52 -16.57
C GLU A 71 11.53 8.34 -16.42
N TYR A 72 10.98 7.13 -16.52
CA TYR A 72 11.76 5.90 -16.51
C TYR A 72 12.76 5.93 -17.67
N GLY A 73 14.05 6.09 -17.33
CA GLY A 73 15.15 5.94 -18.28
C GLY A 73 15.93 7.22 -18.63
N GLU A 74 15.47 8.42 -18.27
CA GLU A 74 16.16 9.65 -18.69
C GLU A 74 17.09 10.23 -17.62
N VAL A 75 16.62 10.56 -16.40
CA VAL A 75 17.49 11.01 -15.29
C VAL A 75 16.78 10.83 -13.94
N ASN A 76 17.36 10.08 -13.01
CA ASN A 76 16.88 10.04 -11.62
C ASN A 76 17.44 11.25 -10.87
N LYS A 77 16.62 12.28 -10.65
CA LYS A 77 17.05 13.54 -10.00
C LYS A 77 16.77 13.59 -8.50
N ALA A 78 16.08 12.60 -7.96
CA ALA A 78 15.55 12.64 -6.59
C ALA A 78 16.41 11.89 -5.56
N TRP A 79 17.20 10.89 -5.97
CA TRP A 79 18.02 10.06 -5.09
C TRP A 79 19.17 9.40 -5.86
N ASP A 80 20.23 9.01 -5.16
CA ASP A 80 21.39 8.35 -5.74
C ASP A 80 21.65 6.92 -5.21
N ALA A 81 22.73 6.30 -5.69
CA ALA A 81 23.07 4.93 -5.32
C ALA A 81 23.51 4.76 -3.87
N ASP A 82 24.06 5.80 -3.24
CA ASP A 82 24.52 5.74 -1.86
C ASP A 82 23.34 5.83 -0.87
N ASP A 83 22.32 6.61 -1.20
CA ASP A 83 21.04 6.62 -0.47
C ASP A 83 20.43 5.21 -0.41
N MET A 84 20.41 4.53 -1.56
CA MET A 84 19.86 3.18 -1.68
C MET A 84 20.66 2.16 -0.83
N LYS A 85 22.00 2.24 -0.85
CA LYS A 85 22.85 1.36 -0.01
C LYS A 85 22.58 1.56 1.48
N GLY A 86 22.43 2.81 1.91
CA GLY A 86 22.08 3.15 3.29
C GLY A 86 20.73 2.58 3.70
N PHE A 87 19.70 2.79 2.87
CA PHE A 87 18.36 2.28 3.11
C PHE A 87 18.32 0.76 3.25
N VAL A 88 18.95 0.01 2.31
CA VAL A 88 19.00 -1.46 2.38
C VAL A 88 19.69 -1.94 3.65
N LYS A 89 20.80 -1.31 4.03
CA LYS A 89 21.57 -1.70 5.21
C LYS A 89 20.75 -1.56 6.50
N ILE A 90 20.00 -0.46 6.63
CA ILE A 90 19.16 -0.20 7.80
C ILE A 90 17.94 -1.12 7.80
N MET A 91 17.19 -1.19 6.69
CA MET A 91 15.99 -2.02 6.58
C MET A 91 16.27 -3.51 6.78
N GLY A 92 17.42 -4.00 6.29
CA GLY A 92 17.84 -5.40 6.45
C GLY A 92 18.38 -5.74 7.83
N ASN A 93 18.62 -4.76 8.71
CA ASN A 93 19.25 -5.01 10.01
C ASN A 93 18.40 -5.93 10.90
N GLN A 94 17.08 -5.74 10.90
CA GLN A 94 16.14 -6.58 11.65
C GLN A 94 16.26 -8.07 11.26
N MET A 95 16.37 -8.36 9.96
CA MET A 95 16.53 -9.72 9.46
C MET A 95 17.90 -10.30 9.82
N LYS A 96 18.95 -9.49 9.71
CA LYS A 96 20.31 -9.90 10.11
C LYS A 96 20.38 -10.25 11.59
N ILE A 97 19.77 -9.45 12.46
CA ILE A 97 19.71 -9.72 13.90
C ILE A 97 18.93 -11.01 14.15
N HIS A 98 17.75 -11.17 13.54
CA HIS A 98 16.95 -12.39 13.68
C HIS A 98 17.76 -13.65 13.30
N GLN A 99 18.38 -13.66 12.12
CA GLN A 99 19.20 -14.79 11.67
C GLN A 99 20.42 -15.01 12.56
N SER A 100 21.08 -13.94 13.01
CA SER A 100 22.23 -14.05 13.92
C SER A 100 21.85 -14.72 15.25
N VAL A 101 20.68 -14.41 15.80
CA VAL A 101 20.18 -15.04 17.03
C VAL A 101 19.86 -16.51 16.79
N GLN A 102 19.16 -16.83 15.69
CA GLN A 102 18.84 -18.22 15.33
C GLN A 102 20.12 -19.07 15.15
N ASN A 103 21.12 -18.55 14.42
CA ASN A 103 22.38 -19.24 14.20
C ASN A 103 23.17 -19.46 15.50
N ARG A 104 23.11 -18.51 16.44
CA ARG A 104 23.74 -18.67 17.75
C ARG A 104 23.07 -19.77 18.58
N VAL A 105 21.74 -19.81 18.60
CA VAL A 105 20.96 -20.84 19.30
C VAL A 105 21.16 -22.22 18.68
N ALA A 106 21.26 -22.31 17.34
CA ALA A 106 21.55 -23.56 16.64
C ALA A 106 22.92 -24.12 17.03
N LYS A 107 23.97 -23.27 17.01
CA LYS A 107 25.34 -23.67 17.39
C LYS A 107 25.46 -24.11 18.85
N SER A 108 24.69 -23.52 19.77
CA SER A 108 24.70 -23.93 21.18
C SER A 108 23.99 -25.26 21.46
N LYS A 109 23.23 -25.80 20.49
CA LYS A 109 22.58 -27.11 20.60
C LYS A 109 23.41 -28.25 20.01
N GLU A 110 24.42 -27.92 19.21
CA GLU A 110 25.37 -28.88 18.61
C GLU A 110 26.60 -29.12 19.51
N GLN A 111 26.76 -28.35 20.59
CA GLN A 111 27.72 -28.55 21.68
C GLN A 111 27.05 -29.21 22.88
#